data_AF-A0A350IEK4-F1
#
_entry.id   AF-A0A350IEK4-F1
#
_cell.length_a   1.000
_cell.length_b   1.000
_cell.length_c   1.000
_cell.angle_alpha   90.00
_cell.angle_beta   90.00
_cell.angle_gamma   90.00
#
_symmetry.space_group_name_H-M   'P 1'
#
loop_
_entity.id
_entity.type
_entity.pdbx_description
1 polymer ?
#
loop_
_entity_poly.entity_id
_entity_poly.type
_entity_poly.pdbx_seq_one_letter_code
_entity_poly.pdbx_strand_id
1 'polypeptide(L)'
;MVSKYANVPSKGDGKKPKIFVLDTNIVLHDFKAIRKFQDNDIVIPIAVLEELDKFKKGTDALSYNARGFMRDIDRLTEGKMFGKAGVPIGKGLGNIKIEPNHPFPDGLKDLFHDDIQDHRILSTAIWVRDNNPDRFTALVTKDINLRMKAKAVGMVAQDYLTDRVEETKVEITQREVQFVENPPEEFLQELLAGQNNTADWHAVCKSQPSANQLFKFKCASRGDEIACARYDADIDKILLVRKREACGIKPRNDEQKFALDACLNRKIPLVSLTGGAGTGKTLLALASALEQERDFDQIILSRPTVVLGNQDIGFLPG
;
A
#
# COMPACT_ATOMS: atom_id res chain seq x y z
N MET A 1 7.23 -1.44 -12.62
CA MET A 1 8.66 -1.33 -12.24
C MET A 1 8.88 -2.18 -11.00
N VAL A 2 9.92 -2.99 -11.01
CA VAL A 2 10.26 -3.97 -9.95
C VAL A 2 10.59 -3.22 -8.66
N SER A 3 9.98 -3.64 -7.55
CA SER A 3 10.29 -3.11 -6.21
C SER A 3 11.80 -3.26 -5.97
N LYS A 4 12.50 -2.13 -5.91
CA LYS A 4 13.90 -2.10 -5.47
C LYS A 4 13.87 -2.23 -3.95
N TYR A 5 14.26 -3.39 -3.45
CA TYR A 5 14.78 -3.47 -2.09
C TYR A 5 15.95 -2.48 -2.01
N ALA A 6 15.85 -1.51 -1.10
CA ALA A 6 16.94 -0.59 -0.82
C ALA A 6 18.20 -1.42 -0.54
N ASN A 7 19.21 -1.29 -1.40
CA ASN A 7 20.52 -1.95 -1.33
C ASN A 7 20.64 -3.41 -1.81
N VAL A 8 19.91 -3.82 -2.84
CA VAL A 8 20.28 -5.03 -3.63
C VAL A 8 20.96 -4.61 -4.94
N PRO A 9 22.30 -4.77 -5.07
CA PRO A 9 22.98 -4.57 -6.35
C PRO A 9 22.49 -5.64 -7.33
N SER A 10 22.05 -5.22 -8.52
CA SER A 10 21.87 -6.10 -9.68
C SER A 10 23.22 -6.43 -10.31
N LYS A 11 23.38 -7.62 -10.89
CA LYS A 11 24.61 -8.09 -11.57
C LYS A 11 25.20 -7.05 -12.55
N GLY A 12 26.21 -6.33 -12.08
CA GLY A 12 27.54 -6.26 -12.68
C GLY A 12 28.52 -6.82 -11.65
N ASP A 13 29.59 -7.49 -12.07
CA ASP A 13 30.71 -7.93 -11.23
C ASP A 13 30.52 -9.21 -10.40
N GLY A 14 30.48 -10.39 -11.02
CA GLY A 14 30.99 -11.66 -10.44
C GLY A 14 30.50 -12.14 -9.06
N LYS A 15 29.50 -11.49 -8.44
CA LYS A 15 29.03 -11.79 -7.07
C LYS A 15 28.03 -12.94 -7.10
N LYS A 16 28.23 -13.89 -6.18
CA LYS A 16 27.31 -15.03 -5.95
C LYS A 16 25.93 -14.52 -5.53
N PRO A 17 24.84 -15.23 -5.91
CA PRO A 17 23.48 -14.84 -5.52
C PRO A 17 23.35 -14.80 -4.00
N LYS A 18 22.61 -13.82 -3.46
CA LYS A 18 22.33 -13.74 -2.02
C LYS A 18 21.35 -14.83 -1.62
N ILE A 19 21.24 -15.08 -0.32
CA ILE A 19 20.27 -16.01 0.27
C ILE A 19 19.34 -15.23 1.19
N PHE A 20 18.03 -15.37 0.98
CA PHE A 20 17.00 -14.79 1.82
C PHE A 20 16.20 -15.89 2.52
N VAL A 21 16.21 -15.88 3.84
CA VAL A 21 15.43 -16.80 4.67
C VAL A 21 14.13 -16.11 5.04
N LEU A 22 12.99 -16.68 4.68
CA LEU A 22 11.69 -15.99 4.86
C LEU A 22 10.97 -16.42 6.14
N ASP A 23 10.33 -15.45 6.77
CA ASP A 23 9.36 -15.61 7.84
C ASP A 23 7.94 -15.89 7.30
N THR A 24 7.09 -16.53 8.11
CA THR A 24 5.71 -16.86 7.78
C THR A 24 4.88 -15.63 7.43
N ASN A 25 5.04 -14.54 8.18
CA ASN A 25 4.26 -13.32 7.97
C ASN A 25 4.42 -12.76 6.55
N ILE A 26 5.60 -12.93 5.94
CA ILE A 26 5.82 -12.50 4.56
C ILE A 26 4.91 -13.25 3.60
N VAL A 27 4.83 -14.57 3.77
CA VAL A 27 4.03 -15.45 2.91
C VAL A 27 2.53 -15.26 3.15
N LEU A 28 2.12 -15.09 4.41
CA LEU A 28 0.72 -14.87 4.78
C LEU A 28 0.16 -13.55 4.23
N HIS A 29 0.98 -12.51 4.13
CA HIS A 29 0.56 -11.23 3.55
C HIS A 29 0.53 -11.24 2.03
N ASP A 30 1.50 -11.90 1.37
CA ASP A 30 1.54 -12.03 -0.08
C ASP A 30 2.27 -13.30 -0.51
N PHE A 31 1.53 -14.31 -0.96
CA PHE A 31 2.14 -15.56 -1.41
C PHE A 31 3.06 -15.38 -2.64
N LYS A 32 2.87 -14.32 -3.43
CA LYS A 32 3.72 -14.00 -4.59
C LYS A 32 5.05 -13.34 -4.16
N ALA A 33 5.28 -13.12 -2.87
CA ALA A 33 6.51 -12.58 -2.31
C ALA A 33 7.77 -13.28 -2.83
N ILE A 34 7.72 -14.61 -3.00
CA ILE A 34 8.85 -15.41 -3.49
C ILE A 34 9.34 -14.99 -4.88
N ARG A 35 8.54 -14.30 -5.68
CA ARG A 35 8.93 -13.84 -7.02
C ARG A 35 9.57 -12.45 -7.00
N LYS A 36 9.67 -11.79 -5.84
CA LYS A 36 10.14 -10.40 -5.72
C LYS A 36 11.62 -10.30 -5.38
N PHE A 37 12.28 -11.40 -5.02
CA PHE A 37 13.70 -11.44 -4.62
C PHE A 37 14.70 -11.44 -5.79
N GLN A 38 14.27 -11.09 -7.00
CA GLN A 38 15.11 -11.00 -8.20
C GLN A 38 15.86 -12.32 -8.45
N ASP A 39 17.16 -12.27 -8.74
CA ASP A 39 18.03 -13.42 -9.00
C ASP A 39 18.62 -14.07 -7.74
N ASN A 40 18.08 -13.77 -6.55
CA ASN A 40 18.56 -14.29 -5.28
C ASN A 40 17.80 -15.55 -4.85
N ASP A 41 18.49 -16.41 -4.10
CA ASP A 41 17.92 -17.66 -3.61
C ASP A 41 17.07 -17.43 -2.36
N ILE A 42 16.03 -18.24 -2.23
CA ILE A 42 15.05 -18.19 -1.16
C ILE A 42 15.11 -19.49 -0.36
N VAL A 43 15.14 -19.35 0.96
CA VAL A 43 15.05 -20.47 1.89
C VAL A 43 13.79 -20.31 2.74
N ILE A 44 12.97 -21.35 2.75
CA ILE A 44 11.76 -21.43 3.56
C ILE A 44 12.04 -22.43 4.69
N PRO A 45 12.15 -21.98 5.95
CA PRO A 45 12.21 -22.89 7.08
C PRO A 45 10.97 -23.78 7.13
N ILE A 46 11.11 -25.06 7.49
CA ILE A 46 9.97 -25.98 7.60
C ILE A 46 8.92 -25.49 8.62
N ALA A 47 9.38 -24.76 9.66
CA ALA A 47 8.51 -24.11 10.64
C ALA A 47 7.50 -23.13 10.01
N VAL A 48 7.83 -22.51 8.86
CA VAL A 48 6.90 -21.65 8.13
C VAL A 48 5.75 -22.46 7.54
N LEU A 49 6.05 -23.63 6.96
CA LEU A 49 5.02 -24.50 6.36
C LEU A 49 4.07 -25.04 7.41
N GLU A 50 4.59 -25.43 8.57
CA GLU A 50 3.80 -25.87 9.72
C GLU A 50 2.85 -24.77 10.22
N GLU A 51 3.26 -23.51 10.13
CA GLU A 51 2.39 -22.37 10.44
C GLU A 51 1.29 -22.20 9.40
N LEU A 52 1.67 -22.18 8.12
CA LEU A 52 0.74 -21.98 7.00
C LEU A 52 -0.35 -23.07 6.97
N ASP A 53 -0.05 -24.28 7.44
CA ASP A 53 -1.03 -25.36 7.58
C ASP A 53 -2.17 -25.01 8.54
N LYS A 54 -1.89 -24.25 9.61
CA LYS A 54 -2.91 -23.79 10.56
C LYS A 54 -3.90 -22.82 9.89
N PHE A 55 -3.46 -22.10 8.87
CA PHE A 55 -4.26 -21.12 8.14
C PHE A 55 -5.01 -21.70 6.93
N LYS A 56 -5.02 -23.03 6.69
CA LYS A 56 -5.71 -23.60 5.50
C LYS A 56 -7.24 -23.60 5.56
N LYS A 57 -7.84 -23.49 6.75
CA LYS A 57 -9.26 -23.76 7.00
C LYS A 57 -10.20 -22.56 6.80
N GLY A 58 -9.69 -21.33 6.75
CA GLY A 58 -10.52 -20.12 6.62
C GLY A 58 -10.84 -19.72 5.18
N THR A 59 -11.70 -18.71 5.06
CA THR A 59 -12.06 -18.01 3.81
C THR A 59 -11.48 -16.60 3.74
N ASP A 60 -10.68 -16.20 4.72
CA ASP A 60 -10.03 -14.90 4.79
C ASP A 60 -8.81 -14.79 3.86
N ALA A 61 -8.29 -13.57 3.73
CA ALA A 61 -7.14 -13.29 2.87
C ALA A 61 -5.88 -14.07 3.28
N LEU A 62 -5.68 -14.29 4.59
CA LEU A 62 -4.58 -15.09 5.13
C LEU A 62 -4.68 -16.55 4.66
N SER A 63 -5.86 -17.16 4.75
CA SER A 63 -6.10 -18.53 4.28
C SER A 63 -5.96 -18.65 2.76
N TYR A 64 -6.40 -17.64 2.02
CA TYR A 64 -6.20 -17.57 0.57
C TYR A 64 -4.71 -17.56 0.20
N ASN A 65 -3.90 -16.73 0.88
CA ASN A 65 -2.46 -16.63 0.65
C ASN A 65 -1.73 -17.91 1.05
N ALA A 66 -2.04 -18.51 2.20
CA ALA A 66 -1.45 -19.78 2.63
C ALA A 66 -1.69 -20.90 1.59
N ARG A 67 -2.92 -21.02 1.08
CA ARG A 67 -3.25 -21.98 -0.01
C ARG A 67 -2.58 -21.62 -1.33
N GLY A 68 -2.47 -20.33 -1.65
CA GLY A 68 -1.76 -19.83 -2.83
C GLY A 68 -0.29 -20.25 -2.81
N PHE A 69 0.38 -20.04 -1.69
CA PHE A 69 1.79 -20.40 -1.51
C PHE A 69 2.03 -21.89 -1.66
N MET A 70 1.23 -22.73 -0.98
CA MET A 70 1.37 -24.18 -1.07
C MET A 70 1.19 -24.71 -2.49
N ARG A 71 0.21 -24.17 -3.24
CA ARG A 71 0.03 -24.50 -4.67
C ARG A 71 1.20 -24.06 -5.53
N ASP A 72 1.76 -22.89 -5.26
CA ASP A 72 2.93 -22.38 -5.99
C ASP A 72 4.16 -23.25 -5.72
N ILE A 73 4.40 -23.65 -4.47
CA ILE A 73 5.50 -24.55 -4.10
C ILE A 73 5.35 -25.92 -4.77
N ASP A 74 4.15 -26.53 -4.71
CA ASP A 74 3.86 -27.83 -5.33
C ASP A 74 4.04 -27.78 -6.85
N ARG A 75 3.65 -26.67 -7.49
CA ARG A 75 3.88 -26.45 -8.91
C ARG A 75 5.36 -26.29 -9.25
N LEU A 76 6.15 -25.63 -8.41
CA LEU A 76 7.58 -25.41 -8.65
C LEU A 76 8.41 -26.68 -8.47
N THR A 77 8.00 -27.59 -7.61
CA THR A 77 8.67 -28.88 -7.43
C THR A 77 8.36 -29.85 -8.55
N GLU A 78 7.16 -29.80 -9.15
CA GLU A 78 6.72 -30.76 -10.20
C GLU A 78 6.94 -32.23 -9.78
N GLY A 79 6.77 -32.55 -8.49
CA GLY A 79 7.04 -33.88 -7.93
C GLY A 79 8.52 -34.23 -7.73
N LYS A 80 9.45 -33.30 -7.96
CA LYS A 80 10.89 -33.45 -7.71
C LYS A 80 11.23 -33.05 -6.27
N MET A 81 12.29 -33.64 -5.73
CA MET A 81 12.86 -33.20 -4.45
C MET A 81 13.56 -31.84 -4.62
N PHE A 82 13.53 -31.00 -3.59
CA PHE A 82 14.20 -29.69 -3.62
C PHE A 82 15.72 -29.79 -3.83
N GLY A 83 16.34 -30.92 -3.48
CA GLY A 83 17.78 -31.12 -3.59
C GLY A 83 18.59 -30.11 -2.77
N LYS A 84 19.93 -30.15 -2.88
CA LYS A 84 20.80 -29.22 -2.14
C LYS A 84 20.73 -27.78 -2.67
N ALA A 85 20.43 -27.60 -3.96
CA ALA A 85 20.44 -26.31 -4.64
C ALA A 85 19.07 -25.61 -4.71
N GLY A 86 17.99 -26.28 -4.30
CA GLY A 86 16.62 -25.81 -4.49
C GLY A 86 16.09 -26.04 -5.91
N VAL A 87 14.86 -25.58 -6.14
CA VAL A 87 14.19 -25.58 -7.45
C VAL A 87 14.09 -24.16 -8.00
N PRO A 88 14.19 -23.96 -9.32
CA PRO A 88 14.11 -22.61 -9.92
C PRO A 88 12.71 -22.01 -9.75
N ILE A 89 12.62 -20.76 -9.29
CA ILE A 89 11.33 -20.04 -9.09
C ILE A 89 10.70 -19.61 -10.43
N GLY A 90 11.55 -19.33 -11.42
CA GLY A 90 11.15 -18.89 -12.75
C GLY A 90 12.32 -18.31 -13.55
N LYS A 91 12.05 -17.90 -14.79
CA LYS A 91 13.06 -17.33 -15.69
C LYS A 91 13.61 -16.01 -15.11
N GLY A 92 14.92 -15.93 -14.94
CA GLY A 92 15.59 -14.74 -14.39
C GLY A 92 15.43 -14.55 -12.88
N LEU A 93 14.90 -15.55 -12.17
CA LEU A 93 14.79 -15.59 -10.71
C LEU A 93 15.76 -16.60 -10.12
N GLY A 94 16.01 -16.51 -8.81
CA GLY A 94 16.81 -17.50 -8.08
C GLY A 94 16.08 -18.82 -7.82
N ASN A 95 16.68 -19.65 -6.97
CA ASN A 95 16.12 -20.92 -6.55
C ASN A 95 15.39 -20.80 -5.20
N ILE A 96 14.39 -21.65 -4.98
CA ILE A 96 13.72 -21.81 -3.69
C ILE A 96 14.00 -23.20 -3.11
N LYS A 97 14.27 -23.26 -1.80
CA LYS A 97 14.40 -24.52 -1.06
C LYS A 97 13.62 -24.48 0.25
N ILE A 98 13.16 -25.63 0.69
CA ILE A 98 12.65 -25.83 2.06
C ILE A 98 13.80 -26.39 2.89
N GLU A 99 14.07 -25.76 4.04
CA GLU A 99 15.13 -26.16 4.95
C GLU A 99 14.54 -26.77 6.24
N PRO A 100 14.96 -27.98 6.65
CA PRO A 100 14.53 -28.60 7.91
C PRO A 100 14.97 -27.80 9.12
N ASN A 101 14.46 -28.16 10.30
CA ASN A 101 14.88 -27.54 11.56
C ASN A 101 16.34 -27.84 11.86
N HIS A 102 17.03 -26.83 12.40
CA HIS A 102 18.39 -26.95 12.89
C HIS A 102 18.48 -26.49 14.35
N PRO A 103 19.32 -27.12 15.18
CA PRO A 103 19.56 -26.66 16.55
C PRO A 103 20.29 -25.31 16.55
N PHE A 104 20.13 -24.53 17.62
CA PHE A 104 21.01 -23.38 17.83
C PHE A 104 22.46 -23.84 18.02
N PRO A 105 23.45 -23.04 17.55
CA PRO A 105 24.84 -23.20 17.94
C PRO A 105 24.97 -23.24 19.47
N ASP A 106 25.88 -24.06 20.00
CA ASP A 106 26.00 -24.33 21.44
C ASP A 106 26.13 -23.06 22.29
N GLY A 107 26.83 -22.02 21.80
CA GLY A 107 26.98 -20.74 22.50
C GLY A 107 25.75 -19.82 22.49
N LEU A 108 24.68 -20.18 21.78
CA LEU A 108 23.43 -19.40 21.68
C LEU A 108 22.23 -20.11 22.30
N LYS A 109 22.39 -21.38 22.74
CA LYS A 109 21.29 -22.20 23.28
C LYS A 109 20.66 -21.60 24.54
N ASP A 110 21.46 -20.94 25.39
CA ASP A 110 20.98 -20.38 26.66
C ASP A 110 20.34 -18.98 26.53
N LEU A 111 20.36 -18.37 25.33
CA LEU A 111 19.80 -17.02 25.11
C LEU A 111 18.28 -17.02 24.94
N PHE A 112 17.68 -18.17 24.63
CA PHE A 112 16.27 -18.30 24.31
C PHE A 112 15.68 -19.49 25.07
N HIS A 113 14.90 -19.20 26.12
CA HIS A 113 14.39 -20.21 27.06
C HIS A 113 13.21 -21.07 26.53
N ASP A 114 12.49 -20.61 25.51
CA ASP A 114 11.31 -21.30 24.98
C ASP A 114 11.54 -21.82 23.55
N ASP A 115 11.10 -23.03 23.18
CA ASP A 115 11.12 -23.51 21.78
C ASP A 115 9.92 -22.95 20.99
N ILE A 116 10.00 -21.65 20.70
CA ILE A 116 8.99 -20.92 19.94
C ILE A 116 9.33 -20.99 18.45
N GLN A 117 8.30 -21.00 17.61
CA GLN A 117 8.39 -20.99 16.14
C GLN A 117 9.42 -19.99 15.58
N ASP A 118 9.46 -18.77 16.12
CA ASP A 118 10.47 -17.74 15.86
C ASP A 118 11.91 -18.26 15.97
N HIS A 119 12.18 -19.06 16.99
CA HIS A 119 13.51 -19.57 17.28
C HIS A 119 13.91 -20.65 16.28
N ARG A 120 12.96 -21.46 15.82
CA ARG A 120 13.19 -22.42 14.72
C ARG A 120 13.48 -21.72 13.39
N ILE A 121 12.80 -20.62 13.11
CA ILE A 121 13.08 -19.77 11.93
C ILE A 121 14.48 -19.16 12.05
N LEU A 122 14.81 -18.61 13.23
CA LEU A 122 16.10 -17.98 13.49
C LEU A 122 17.27 -18.97 13.45
N SER A 123 17.14 -20.15 14.06
CA SER A 123 18.19 -21.19 14.05
C SER A 123 18.44 -21.69 12.63
N THR A 124 17.39 -21.86 11.84
CA THR A 124 17.50 -22.20 10.41
C THR A 124 18.25 -21.10 9.66
N ALA A 125 17.95 -19.83 9.93
CA ALA A 125 18.62 -18.72 9.26
C ALA A 125 20.12 -18.63 9.60
N ILE A 126 20.48 -18.89 10.86
CA ILE A 126 21.87 -18.98 11.33
C ILE A 126 22.59 -20.14 10.66
N TRP A 127 21.98 -21.32 10.63
CA TRP A 127 22.55 -22.50 9.99
C TRP A 127 22.81 -22.25 8.49
N VAL A 128 21.85 -21.65 7.79
CA VAL A 128 22.01 -21.29 6.37
C VAL A 128 23.17 -20.32 6.16
N ARG A 129 23.33 -19.31 7.04
CA ARG A 129 24.47 -18.38 7.00
C ARG A 129 25.80 -19.12 7.18
N ASP A 130 25.89 -19.97 8.20
CA ASP A 130 27.13 -20.64 8.59
C ASP A 130 27.55 -21.71 7.57
N ASN A 131 26.59 -22.34 6.89
CA ASN A 131 26.84 -23.30 5.81
C ASN A 131 27.03 -22.66 4.42
N ASN A 132 26.91 -21.33 4.29
CA ASN A 132 27.15 -20.59 3.06
C ASN A 132 28.04 -19.34 3.31
N PRO A 133 29.27 -19.51 3.85
CA PRO A 133 30.11 -18.40 4.32
C PRO A 133 30.54 -17.43 3.21
N ASP A 134 30.51 -17.89 1.95
CA ASP A 134 30.85 -17.16 0.75
C ASP A 134 29.66 -16.36 0.15
N ARG A 135 28.48 -16.44 0.77
CA ARG A 135 27.25 -15.82 0.29
C ARG A 135 26.61 -14.97 1.38
N PHE A 136 26.13 -13.80 1.00
CA PHE A 136 25.34 -12.98 1.91
C PHE A 136 24.01 -13.66 2.23
N THR A 137 23.72 -13.83 3.52
CA THR A 137 22.47 -14.42 4.02
C THR A 137 21.75 -13.43 4.93
N ALA A 138 20.45 -13.22 4.71
CA ALA A 138 19.61 -12.39 5.55
C ALA A 138 18.27 -13.07 5.89
N LEU A 139 17.83 -12.91 7.14
CA LEU A 139 16.47 -13.21 7.56
C LEU A 139 15.57 -12.06 7.10
N VAL A 140 14.45 -12.37 6.47
CA VAL A 140 13.46 -11.38 6.06
C VAL A 140 12.23 -11.58 6.94
N THR A 141 11.81 -10.54 7.67
CA THR A 141 10.64 -10.59 8.56
C THR A 141 10.01 -9.20 8.71
N LYS A 142 8.68 -9.17 8.90
CA LYS A 142 7.95 -7.96 9.30
C LYS A 142 7.94 -7.74 10.82
N ASP A 143 8.24 -8.78 11.62
CA ASP A 143 8.20 -8.70 13.07
C ASP A 143 9.44 -7.98 13.63
N ILE A 144 9.19 -6.92 14.40
CA ILE A 144 10.22 -6.16 15.10
C ILE A 144 10.95 -7.05 16.12
N ASN A 145 10.24 -7.90 16.85
CA ASN A 145 10.79 -8.75 17.90
C ASN A 145 11.77 -9.78 17.31
N LEU A 146 11.34 -10.51 16.28
CA LEU A 146 12.20 -11.47 15.58
C LEU A 146 13.43 -10.79 14.98
N ARG A 147 13.27 -9.57 14.43
CA ARG A 147 14.38 -8.77 13.91
C ARG A 147 15.36 -8.32 15.01
N MET A 148 14.89 -7.98 16.20
CA MET A 148 15.76 -7.65 17.34
C MET A 148 16.51 -8.88 17.85
N LYS A 149 15.83 -10.03 17.97
CA LYS A 149 16.47 -11.32 18.33
C LYS A 149 17.57 -11.70 17.35
N ALA A 150 17.31 -11.58 16.04
CA ALA A 150 18.28 -11.84 14.99
C ALA A 150 19.54 -10.96 15.13
N LYS A 151 19.36 -9.66 15.38
CA LYS A 151 20.48 -8.74 15.60
C LYS A 151 21.31 -9.10 16.83
N ALA A 152 20.65 -9.51 17.92
CA ALA A 152 21.33 -9.90 19.16
C ALA A 152 22.27 -11.10 18.97
N VAL A 153 21.97 -12.00 18.03
CA VAL A 153 22.77 -13.19 17.72
C VAL A 153 23.64 -13.04 16.46
N GLY A 154 23.83 -11.81 15.98
CA GLY A 154 24.66 -11.51 14.81
C GLY A 154 24.09 -12.00 13.47
N MET A 155 22.77 -12.23 13.39
CA MET A 155 22.07 -12.54 12.15
C MET A 155 21.56 -11.25 11.50
N VAL A 156 21.87 -11.05 10.22
CA VAL A 156 21.34 -9.92 9.46
C VAL A 156 19.85 -10.13 9.24
N ALA A 157 19.03 -9.17 9.67
CA ALA A 157 17.59 -9.19 9.46
C ALA A 157 17.13 -7.95 8.69
N GLN A 158 16.30 -8.16 7.66
CA GLN A 158 15.75 -7.15 6.76
C GLN A 158 14.23 -7.10 6.88
N ASP A 159 13.68 -5.90 6.76
CA ASP A 159 12.24 -5.70 6.70
C ASP A 159 11.70 -5.99 5.29
N TYR A 160 10.52 -6.60 5.21
CA TYR A 160 9.87 -6.90 3.94
C TYR A 160 9.03 -5.71 3.46
N LEU A 161 9.68 -4.81 2.72
CA LEU A 161 9.12 -3.52 2.28
C LEU A 161 8.31 -3.59 0.97
N THR A 162 7.53 -4.65 0.70
CA THR A 162 6.66 -4.65 -0.51
C THR A 162 5.29 -4.03 -0.29
N ASP A 163 4.93 -3.73 0.96
CA ASP A 163 3.69 -3.02 1.31
C ASP A 163 3.81 -1.50 1.16
N ARG A 164 5.00 -1.00 0.82
CA ARG A 164 5.12 0.34 0.28
C ARG A 164 4.57 0.31 -1.14
N VAL A 165 3.26 0.56 -1.26
CA VAL A 165 2.86 1.64 -2.18
C VAL A 165 3.86 2.73 -1.87
N GLU A 166 4.78 3.01 -2.81
CA GLU A 166 5.79 4.06 -2.68
C GLU A 166 5.20 5.14 -1.77
N GLU A 167 5.71 5.32 -0.54
CA GLU A 167 5.21 6.41 0.32
C GLU A 167 5.29 7.73 -0.45
N THR A 168 6.23 7.79 -1.40
CA THR A 168 6.35 8.78 -2.46
C THR A 168 5.08 8.98 -3.29
N LYS A 169 4.24 7.97 -3.55
CA LYS A 169 2.92 8.11 -4.20
C LYS A 169 1.79 8.54 -3.27
N VAL A 170 1.86 8.22 -1.99
CA VAL A 170 0.94 8.80 -1.01
C VAL A 170 1.33 10.26 -0.75
N GLU A 171 2.62 10.61 -0.74
CA GLU A 171 3.09 12.00 -0.78
C GLU A 171 2.71 12.70 -2.10
N ILE A 172 2.55 12.01 -3.23
CA ILE A 172 1.99 12.59 -4.46
C ILE A 172 0.47 12.87 -4.33
N THR A 173 -0.24 12.41 -3.29
CA THR A 173 -1.57 12.98 -2.97
C THR A 173 -1.50 14.42 -2.44
N GLN A 174 -0.30 14.94 -2.16
CA GLN A 174 -0.01 16.37 -2.13
C GLN A 174 0.16 16.96 -3.54
N ARG A 175 -0.62 16.51 -4.53
CA ARG A 175 -1.03 17.43 -5.60
C ARG A 175 -1.96 18.43 -4.95
N GLU A 176 -1.32 19.43 -4.37
CA GLU A 176 -1.93 20.60 -3.77
C GLU A 176 -2.96 21.15 -4.76
N VAL A 177 -4.11 21.52 -4.22
CA VAL A 177 -5.02 22.41 -4.93
C VAL A 177 -4.18 23.56 -5.47
N GLN A 178 -4.10 23.72 -6.79
CA GLN A 178 -3.19 24.68 -7.39
C GLN A 178 -3.67 26.08 -7.03
N PHE A 179 -2.84 26.81 -6.31
CA PHE A 179 -3.13 28.18 -5.93
C PHE A 179 -2.56 29.13 -6.98
N VAL A 180 -3.42 29.92 -7.59
CA VAL A 180 -3.05 30.91 -8.61
C VAL A 180 -3.46 32.28 -8.12
N GLU A 181 -2.45 33.10 -7.86
CA GLU A 181 -2.63 34.51 -7.50
C GLU A 181 -2.68 35.37 -8.74
N ASN A 182 -3.63 36.30 -8.77
CA ASN A 182 -3.82 37.30 -9.83
C ASN A 182 -3.84 36.67 -11.24
N PRO A 183 -4.76 35.72 -11.51
CA PRO A 183 -4.94 35.22 -12.87
C PRO A 183 -5.37 36.35 -13.82
N PRO A 184 -5.19 36.19 -15.14
CA PRO A 184 -5.66 37.17 -16.12
C PRO A 184 -7.14 37.54 -15.92
N GLU A 185 -7.48 38.83 -16.02
CA GLU A 185 -8.83 39.30 -15.71
C GLU A 185 -9.89 38.70 -16.64
N GLU A 186 -9.56 38.55 -17.92
CA GLU A 186 -10.42 37.91 -18.92
C GLU A 186 -10.72 36.44 -18.56
N PHE A 187 -9.70 35.69 -18.15
CA PHE A 187 -9.85 34.30 -17.68
C PHE A 187 -10.81 34.24 -16.47
N LEU A 188 -10.62 35.14 -15.50
CA LEU A 188 -11.44 35.16 -14.30
C LEU A 188 -12.89 35.57 -14.61
N GLN A 189 -13.08 36.52 -15.52
CA GLN A 189 -14.41 36.93 -15.97
C GLN A 189 -15.14 35.80 -16.70
N GLU A 190 -14.47 35.06 -17.59
CA GLU A 190 -15.04 33.89 -18.26
C GLU A 190 -15.42 32.79 -17.25
N LEU A 191 -14.55 32.51 -16.28
CA LEU A 191 -14.77 31.49 -15.25
C LEU A 191 -15.95 31.86 -14.32
N LEU A 192 -16.02 33.10 -13.85
CA LEU A 192 -17.01 33.52 -12.84
C LEU A 192 -18.34 33.95 -13.43
N ALA A 193 -18.33 34.63 -14.58
CA ALA A 193 -19.51 35.27 -15.17
C ALA A 193 -19.81 34.80 -16.61
N GLY A 194 -18.96 33.95 -17.20
CA GLY A 194 -19.23 33.36 -18.51
C GLY A 194 -20.41 32.40 -18.48
N GLN A 195 -21.05 32.20 -19.63
CA GLN A 195 -22.28 31.40 -19.78
C GLN A 195 -22.16 29.98 -19.22
N ASN A 196 -20.99 29.35 -19.41
CA ASN A 196 -20.71 27.98 -18.96
C ASN A 196 -19.89 27.92 -17.67
N ASN A 197 -19.43 29.07 -17.15
CA ASN A 197 -18.47 29.15 -16.04
C ASN A 197 -17.23 28.28 -16.24
N THR A 198 -16.71 28.31 -17.46
CA THR A 198 -15.50 27.61 -17.86
C THR A 198 -14.50 28.59 -18.40
N ALA A 199 -13.20 28.33 -18.25
CA ALA A 199 -12.14 29.13 -18.86
C ALA A 199 -11.02 28.23 -19.39
N ASP A 200 -10.25 28.74 -20.36
CA ASP A 200 -9.13 28.02 -20.97
C ASP A 200 -7.96 27.86 -19.97
N TRP A 201 -7.51 26.62 -19.78
CA TRP A 201 -6.41 26.31 -18.88
C TRP A 201 -5.07 26.87 -19.34
N HIS A 202 -4.88 27.13 -20.64
CA HIS A 202 -3.64 27.70 -21.18
C HIS A 202 -3.31 29.08 -20.58
N ALA A 203 -4.32 29.80 -20.09
CA ALA A 203 -4.13 31.10 -19.44
C ALA A 203 -3.40 31.02 -18.09
N VAL A 204 -3.42 29.84 -17.43
CA VAL A 204 -2.93 29.67 -16.05
C VAL A 204 -2.00 28.47 -15.87
N CYS A 205 -1.88 27.59 -16.87
CA CYS A 205 -1.04 26.39 -16.82
C CYS A 205 -0.11 26.30 -18.04
N LYS A 206 1.14 25.89 -17.81
CA LYS A 206 2.14 25.67 -18.88
C LYS A 206 1.95 24.36 -19.63
N SER A 207 1.31 23.39 -18.99
CA SER A 207 1.02 22.06 -19.55
C SER A 207 -0.38 21.65 -19.15
N GLN A 208 -0.98 20.76 -19.94
CA GLN A 208 -2.35 20.31 -19.71
C GLN A 208 -2.48 19.74 -18.29
N PRO A 209 -3.47 20.22 -17.49
CA PRO A 209 -3.71 19.68 -16.16
C PRO A 209 -4.17 18.22 -16.23
N SER A 210 -3.91 17.46 -15.18
CA SER A 210 -4.50 16.12 -15.05
C SER A 210 -6.00 16.22 -14.82
N ALA A 211 -6.76 15.21 -15.26
CA ALA A 211 -8.20 15.12 -15.02
C ALA A 211 -8.52 15.33 -13.52
N ASN A 212 -9.53 16.15 -13.25
CA ASN A 212 -9.96 16.51 -11.89
C ASN A 212 -8.93 17.31 -11.07
N GLN A 213 -7.89 17.89 -11.68
CA GLN A 213 -6.99 18.82 -10.99
C GLN A 213 -7.78 20.00 -10.41
N LEU A 214 -7.59 20.27 -9.12
CA LEU A 214 -8.29 21.34 -8.39
C LEU A 214 -7.46 22.63 -8.41
N PHE A 215 -8.15 23.76 -8.40
CA PHE A 215 -7.60 25.10 -8.43
C PHE A 215 -8.29 26.03 -7.43
N LYS A 216 -7.51 26.92 -6.82
CA LYS A 216 -7.97 28.08 -6.06
C LYS A 216 -7.39 29.34 -6.70
N PHE A 217 -8.26 30.21 -7.16
CA PHE A 217 -7.89 31.49 -7.75
C PHE A 217 -8.15 32.61 -6.75
N LYS A 218 -7.12 33.40 -6.45
CA LYS A 218 -7.23 34.62 -5.64
C LYS A 218 -6.95 35.84 -6.52
N CYS A 219 -7.79 36.86 -6.45
CA CYS A 219 -7.65 38.05 -7.25
C CYS A 219 -7.67 39.30 -6.38
N ALA A 220 -6.51 39.96 -6.21
CA ALA A 220 -6.38 41.11 -5.31
C ALA A 220 -7.32 42.27 -5.67
N SER A 221 -7.66 42.47 -6.95
CA SER A 221 -8.57 43.53 -7.40
C SER A 221 -10.04 43.28 -7.07
N ARG A 222 -10.42 42.03 -6.76
CA ARG A 222 -11.79 41.65 -6.38
C ARG A 222 -11.94 41.31 -4.89
N GLY A 223 -10.92 41.59 -4.09
CA GLY A 223 -10.87 41.33 -2.64
C GLY A 223 -10.20 39.99 -2.29
N ASP A 224 -10.36 39.55 -1.03
CA ASP A 224 -9.79 38.29 -0.53
C ASP A 224 -10.63 37.04 -0.88
N GLU A 225 -11.58 37.15 -1.82
CA GLU A 225 -12.44 36.02 -2.21
C GLU A 225 -11.66 34.98 -3.04
N ILE A 226 -11.84 33.71 -2.72
CA ILE A 226 -11.21 32.57 -3.41
C ILE A 226 -12.23 31.88 -4.30
N ALA A 227 -11.95 31.84 -5.61
CA ALA A 227 -12.72 31.06 -6.55
C ALA A 227 -12.16 29.63 -6.64
N CYS A 228 -13.00 28.64 -6.33
CA CYS A 228 -12.66 27.21 -6.44
C CYS A 228 -13.03 26.68 -7.82
N ALA A 229 -12.13 25.96 -8.48
CA ALA A 229 -12.38 25.36 -9.79
C ALA A 229 -11.73 23.98 -9.93
N ARG A 230 -12.14 23.24 -10.97
CA ARG A 230 -11.63 21.91 -11.32
C ARG A 230 -11.41 21.84 -12.83
N TYR A 231 -10.32 21.23 -13.26
CA TYR A 231 -10.12 20.90 -14.67
C TYR A 231 -10.96 19.69 -15.08
N ASP A 232 -11.77 19.86 -16.13
CA ASP A 232 -12.63 18.84 -16.70
C ASP A 232 -12.07 18.38 -18.05
N ALA A 233 -11.60 17.13 -18.08
CA ALA A 233 -10.88 16.59 -19.23
C ALA A 233 -11.79 16.31 -20.44
N ASP A 234 -13.10 16.16 -20.25
CA ASP A 234 -14.03 15.88 -21.35
C ASP A 234 -14.25 17.11 -22.23
N ILE A 235 -14.24 18.29 -21.62
CA ILE A 235 -14.43 19.57 -22.29
C ILE A 235 -13.13 20.36 -22.46
N ASP A 236 -12.00 19.80 -21.98
CA ASP A 236 -10.66 20.40 -22.03
C ASP A 236 -10.61 21.84 -21.48
N LYS A 237 -11.33 22.10 -20.37
CA LYS A 237 -11.44 23.44 -19.75
C LYS A 237 -11.42 23.39 -18.22
N ILE A 238 -11.08 24.51 -17.59
CA ILE A 238 -11.25 24.71 -16.15
C ILE A 238 -12.69 25.13 -15.89
N LEU A 239 -13.40 24.40 -15.04
CA LEU A 239 -14.79 24.60 -14.66
C LEU A 239 -14.89 25.13 -13.23
N LEU A 240 -15.72 26.15 -13.02
CA LEU A 240 -16.00 26.69 -11.68
C LEU A 240 -16.69 25.64 -10.79
N VAL A 241 -16.12 25.38 -9.62
CA VAL A 241 -16.75 24.56 -8.58
C VAL A 241 -17.69 25.46 -7.78
N ARG A 242 -19.00 25.20 -7.93
CA ARG A 242 -20.05 25.93 -7.21
C ARG A 242 -20.27 25.35 -5.82
N LYS A 243 -20.75 26.17 -4.90
CA LYS A 243 -21.17 25.68 -3.58
C LYS A 243 -22.47 24.90 -3.76
N ARG A 244 -22.40 23.59 -3.54
CA ARG A 244 -23.56 22.69 -3.54
C ARG A 244 -23.90 22.28 -2.11
N GLU A 245 -25.11 21.78 -1.95
CA GLU A 245 -25.62 21.17 -0.73
C GLU A 245 -26.09 19.76 -1.08
N ALA A 246 -25.92 18.82 -0.16
CA ALA A 246 -26.43 17.46 -0.30
C ALA A 246 -27.17 17.09 0.99
N CYS A 247 -28.45 16.72 0.88
CA CYS A 247 -29.29 16.30 2.01
C CYS A 247 -29.24 17.26 3.22
N GLY A 248 -29.26 18.58 3.00
CA GLY A 248 -29.19 19.57 4.08
C GLY A 248 -27.77 19.93 4.54
N ILE A 249 -26.73 19.24 4.03
CA ILE A 249 -25.34 19.40 4.44
C ILE A 249 -24.62 20.36 3.50
N LYS A 250 -24.19 21.50 4.05
CA LYS A 250 -23.40 22.52 3.35
C LYS A 250 -21.90 22.39 3.68
N PRO A 251 -21.00 22.56 2.69
CA PRO A 251 -19.57 22.58 2.96
C PRO A 251 -19.19 23.82 3.77
N ARG A 252 -18.30 23.63 4.75
CA ARG A 252 -17.82 24.69 5.66
C ARG A 252 -16.56 25.40 5.18
N ASN A 253 -15.78 24.77 4.32
CA ASN A 253 -14.56 25.30 3.71
C ASN A 253 -14.43 24.82 2.26
N ASP A 254 -13.40 25.31 1.57
CA ASP A 254 -13.14 24.98 0.17
C ASP A 254 -12.85 23.49 -0.03
N GLU A 255 -12.16 22.84 0.90
CA GLU A 255 -11.80 21.43 0.81
C GLU A 255 -13.06 20.55 0.83
N GLN A 256 -14.02 20.86 1.71
CA GLN A 256 -15.32 20.20 1.72
C GLN A 256 -16.15 20.54 0.49
N LYS A 257 -16.01 21.76 -0.05
CA LYS A 257 -16.67 22.16 -1.30
C LYS A 257 -16.17 21.31 -2.48
N PHE A 258 -14.87 21.09 -2.58
CA PHE A 258 -14.29 20.18 -3.56
C PHE A 258 -14.70 18.72 -3.34
N ALA A 259 -14.70 18.26 -2.09
CA ALA A 259 -15.14 16.90 -1.76
C ALA A 259 -16.59 16.66 -2.19
N LEU A 260 -17.49 17.61 -1.93
CA LEU A 260 -18.90 17.50 -2.32
C LEU A 260 -19.08 17.57 -3.83
N ASP A 261 -18.34 18.44 -4.54
CA ASP A 261 -18.34 18.48 -6.02
C ASP A 261 -17.92 17.13 -6.60
N ALA A 262 -16.83 16.55 -6.09
CA ALA A 262 -16.34 15.26 -6.54
C ALA A 262 -17.34 14.13 -6.26
N CYS A 263 -17.94 14.07 -5.07
CA CYS A 263 -18.89 13.03 -4.71
C CYS A 263 -20.23 13.13 -5.46
N LEU A 264 -20.65 14.33 -5.85
CA LEU A 264 -21.87 14.55 -6.65
C LEU A 264 -21.63 14.45 -8.16
N ASN A 265 -20.37 14.31 -8.60
CA ASN A 265 -20.04 14.23 -10.01
C ASN A 265 -20.02 12.77 -10.48
N ARG A 266 -21.08 12.36 -11.18
CA ARG A 266 -21.25 11.00 -11.72
C ARG A 266 -20.19 10.56 -12.73
N LYS A 267 -19.42 11.50 -13.29
CA LYS A 267 -18.30 11.18 -14.18
C LYS A 267 -17.09 10.63 -13.41
N ILE A 268 -17.06 10.76 -12.08
CA ILE A 268 -15.97 10.30 -11.23
C ILE A 268 -16.39 8.98 -10.56
N PRO A 269 -15.91 7.81 -11.04
CA PRO A 269 -16.35 6.51 -10.55
C PRO A 269 -15.81 6.17 -9.15
N LEU A 270 -14.73 6.84 -8.73
CA LEU A 270 -14.08 6.61 -7.44
C LEU A 270 -13.59 7.93 -6.87
N VAL A 271 -14.04 8.23 -5.65
CA VAL A 271 -13.56 9.37 -4.87
C VAL A 271 -12.88 8.84 -3.61
N SER A 272 -11.62 9.25 -3.39
CA SER A 272 -10.90 8.99 -2.16
C SER A 272 -10.80 10.28 -1.35
N LEU A 273 -11.27 10.26 -0.11
CA LEU A 273 -11.21 11.41 0.79
C LEU A 273 -10.20 11.14 1.92
N THR A 274 -9.19 11.98 2.00
CA THR A 274 -8.20 11.98 3.08
C THR A 274 -8.32 13.28 3.89
N GLY A 275 -7.89 13.27 5.14
CA GLY A 275 -7.95 14.45 6.02
C GLY A 275 -8.05 14.08 7.50
N GLY A 276 -7.79 15.05 8.37
CA GLY A 276 -7.76 14.87 9.82
C GLY A 276 -9.07 14.32 10.43
N ALA A 277 -9.01 13.84 11.67
CA ALA A 277 -10.19 13.39 12.40
C ALA A 277 -11.23 14.53 12.53
N GLY A 278 -12.53 14.21 12.48
CA GLY A 278 -13.60 15.21 12.63
C GLY A 278 -13.88 16.12 11.42
N THR A 279 -13.18 15.94 10.29
CA THR A 279 -13.33 16.79 9.08
C THR A 279 -14.58 16.50 8.24
N GLY A 280 -15.45 15.58 8.66
CA GLY A 280 -16.73 15.31 8.01
C GLY A 280 -16.68 14.42 6.76
N LYS A 281 -15.56 13.73 6.47
CA LYS A 281 -15.39 12.86 5.29
C LYS A 281 -16.54 11.86 5.10
N THR A 282 -16.83 11.06 6.14
CA THR A 282 -17.91 10.07 6.11
C THR A 282 -19.28 10.72 5.97
N LEU A 283 -19.50 11.85 6.65
CA LEU A 283 -20.75 12.61 6.58
C LEU A 283 -21.00 13.13 5.15
N LEU A 284 -20.00 13.74 4.51
CA LEU A 284 -20.11 14.27 3.15
C LEU A 284 -20.32 13.16 2.13
N ALA A 285 -19.61 12.04 2.27
CA ALA A 285 -19.79 10.87 1.41
C ALA A 285 -21.21 10.30 1.53
N LEU A 286 -21.72 10.15 2.75
CA LEU A 286 -23.09 9.67 3.01
C LEU A 286 -24.14 10.65 2.49
N ALA A 287 -24.00 11.94 2.77
CA ALA A 287 -24.93 12.96 2.29
C ALA A 287 -24.98 12.99 0.76
N SER A 288 -23.82 12.88 0.09
CA SER A 288 -23.75 12.83 -1.38
C SER A 288 -24.34 11.55 -1.97
N ALA A 289 -24.18 10.41 -1.27
CA ALA A 289 -24.77 9.15 -1.67
C ALA A 289 -26.30 9.18 -1.56
N LEU A 290 -26.83 9.70 -0.45
CA LEU A 290 -28.27 9.85 -0.23
C LEU A 290 -28.90 10.84 -1.22
N GLU A 291 -28.22 11.95 -1.54
CA GLU A 291 -28.68 12.91 -2.55
C GLU A 291 -28.87 12.26 -3.93
N GLN A 292 -28.11 11.21 -4.22
CA GLN A 292 -28.13 10.46 -5.48
C GLN A 292 -28.86 9.11 -5.36
N GLU A 293 -29.61 8.86 -4.27
CA GLU A 293 -30.27 7.56 -4.01
C GLU A 293 -31.12 7.09 -5.19
N ARG A 294 -31.82 8.02 -5.86
CA ARG A 294 -32.71 7.71 -6.99
C ARG A 294 -31.99 7.17 -8.23
N ASP A 295 -30.68 7.30 -8.29
CA ASP A 295 -29.85 6.92 -9.43
C ASP A 295 -29.13 5.58 -9.25
N PHE A 296 -29.26 4.96 -8.07
CA PHE A 296 -28.59 3.71 -7.72
C PHE A 296 -29.59 2.73 -7.11
N ASP A 297 -29.51 1.45 -7.48
CA ASP A 297 -30.38 0.41 -6.91
C ASP A 297 -30.10 0.17 -5.42
N GLN A 298 -28.86 0.40 -4.98
CA GLN A 298 -28.44 0.15 -3.61
C GLN A 298 -27.26 1.04 -3.18
N ILE A 299 -27.31 1.54 -1.94
CA ILE A 299 -26.19 2.20 -1.27
C ILE A 299 -25.62 1.23 -0.22
N ILE A 300 -24.32 0.95 -0.30
CA ILE A 300 -23.63 0.05 0.64
C ILE A 300 -22.65 0.87 1.47
N LEU A 301 -22.85 0.86 2.79
CA LEU A 301 -21.90 1.42 3.76
C LEU A 301 -21.14 0.29 4.43
N SER A 302 -19.83 0.20 4.18
CA SER A 302 -18.94 -0.70 4.90
C SER A 302 -18.06 0.09 5.87
N ARG A 303 -18.06 -0.33 7.13
CA ARG A 303 -17.11 0.14 8.13
C ARG A 303 -16.20 -1.02 8.52
N PRO A 304 -14.87 -0.86 8.54
CA PRO A 304 -14.02 -1.90 9.09
C PRO A 304 -14.36 -2.10 10.57
N THR A 305 -14.68 -3.33 10.96
CA THR A 305 -14.77 -3.73 12.37
C THR A 305 -13.38 -3.78 12.96
N VAL A 306 -12.83 -2.61 13.30
CA VAL A 306 -11.60 -2.53 14.10
C VAL A 306 -11.99 -2.62 15.56
N VAL A 307 -11.75 -3.79 16.16
CA VAL A 307 -11.86 -3.97 17.62
C VAL A 307 -10.62 -3.34 18.24
N LEU A 308 -10.74 -2.09 18.66
CA LEU A 308 -9.73 -1.41 19.47
C LEU A 308 -9.91 -1.83 20.93
N GLY A 309 -9.15 -2.84 21.37
CA GLY A 309 -9.17 -3.31 22.76
C GLY A 309 -10.42 -4.13 23.13
N ASN A 310 -10.38 -4.76 24.30
CA ASN A 310 -11.36 -5.72 24.84
C ASN A 310 -12.78 -5.16 25.06
N GLN A 311 -13.42 -4.62 24.03
CA GLN A 311 -14.81 -4.19 24.09
C GLN A 311 -15.59 -4.82 22.95
N ASP A 312 -16.44 -5.76 23.34
CA ASP A 312 -17.47 -6.37 22.50
C ASP A 312 -18.35 -5.30 21.85
N ILE A 313 -18.88 -5.66 20.69
CA ILE A 313 -19.83 -4.89 19.87
C ILE A 313 -20.96 -4.36 20.76
N GLY A 314 -20.99 -3.04 21.01
CA GLY A 314 -22.09 -2.46 21.80
C GLY A 314 -21.89 -1.08 22.42
N PHE A 315 -20.72 -0.44 22.32
CA PHE A 315 -20.49 0.88 22.91
C PHE A 315 -20.36 1.97 21.84
N LEU A 316 -21.29 2.94 21.84
CA LEU A 316 -21.19 4.19 21.10
C LEU A 316 -20.54 5.24 21.99
N PRO A 317 -19.36 5.78 21.62
CA PRO A 317 -18.97 7.11 22.04
C PRO A 317 -18.93 8.05 20.83
N GLY A 318 -19.90 8.97 20.77
CA GLY A 318 -19.91 10.11 19.85
C GLY A 318 -20.78 9.96 18.62
#